data_AF-A0A6P1ZG31-F1
#
_entry.id   AF-A0A6P1ZG31-F1
#
_cell.length_a   1.000
_cell.length_b   1.000
_cell.length_c   1.000
_cell.angle_alpha   90.00
_cell.angle_beta   90.00
_cell.angle_gamma   90.00
#
_symmetry.space_group_name_H-M   'P 1'
#
loop_
_entity.id
_entity.type
_entity.pdbx_description
1 polymer ?
#
loop_
_entity_poly.entity_id
_entity_poly.type
_entity_poly.pdbx_seq_one_letter_code
_entity_poly.pdbx_strand_id
1 'polypeptide(L)'
;MAHNDEVLERLSALESQVALLVERIEPVTRSARSVEELKNELAPRVEEAVRALIVELSDVEADFLLEDMLFLLKKSLRNVRNLTFMMESMSNLIDFAVTAEPLLKTTIHQWIQELDELDKRGVFSLLRKQLELLERIADEFDEDDLNAMNDSLVGLLGLARGLGDKNAVAVLERLAAAPAKVDLDTVQPVGLRGMVRAARDPDMRRGMGVMLELLKAVGSNGQ
;
A
#
# COMPACT_ATOMS: atom_id res chain seq x y z
N MET A 1 -84.46 41.90 10.33
CA MET A 1 -83.46 42.04 9.26
C MET A 1 -82.16 41.32 9.62
N ALA A 2 -81.58 41.55 10.82
CA ALA A 2 -80.32 40.91 11.26
C ALA A 2 -80.24 39.37 11.17
N HIS A 3 -81.35 38.63 11.34
CA HIS A 3 -81.31 37.17 11.29
C HIS A 3 -81.19 36.58 9.87
N ASN A 4 -81.60 37.32 8.83
CA ASN A 4 -81.43 36.89 7.44
C ASN A 4 -79.98 37.09 6.98
N ASP A 5 -79.32 38.15 7.47
CA ASP A 5 -77.93 38.44 7.11
C ASP A 5 -76.97 37.40 7.70
N GLU A 6 -77.21 36.94 8.93
CA GLU A 6 -76.42 35.87 9.56
C GLU A 6 -76.58 34.52 8.83
N VAL A 7 -77.78 34.22 8.32
CA VAL A 7 -78.03 33.00 7.54
C VAL A 7 -77.33 33.07 6.18
N LEU A 8 -77.35 34.22 5.51
CA LEU A 8 -76.65 34.42 4.23
C LEU A 8 -75.12 34.35 4.40
N GLU A 9 -74.59 34.86 5.49
CA GLU A 9 -73.16 34.79 5.81
C GLU A 9 -72.72 33.34 6.07
N ARG A 10 -73.51 32.56 6.82
CA ARG A 10 -73.26 31.13 7.04
C ARG A 10 -73.36 30.31 5.76
N LEU A 11 -74.30 30.66 4.86
CA LEU A 11 -74.47 29.98 3.58
C LEU A 11 -73.25 30.23 2.67
N SER A 12 -72.79 31.48 2.59
CA SER A 12 -71.58 31.86 1.84
C SER A 12 -70.32 31.19 2.39
N ALA A 13 -70.21 31.09 3.73
CA ALA A 13 -69.11 30.37 4.38
C ALA A 13 -69.13 28.86 4.07
N LEU A 14 -70.32 28.25 3.98
CA LEU A 14 -70.48 26.84 3.59
C LEU A 14 -70.14 26.62 2.11
N GLU A 15 -70.58 27.50 1.20
CA GLU A 15 -70.25 27.41 -0.22
C GLU A 15 -68.73 27.48 -0.46
N SER A 16 -68.05 28.38 0.25
CA SER A 16 -66.58 28.48 0.18
C SER A 16 -65.86 27.24 0.71
N GLN A 17 -66.37 26.63 1.80
CA GLN A 17 -65.81 25.38 2.33
C GLN A 17 -66.05 24.19 1.40
N VAL A 18 -67.21 24.12 0.76
CA VAL A 18 -67.52 23.08 -0.23
C VAL A 18 -66.63 23.24 -1.47
N ALA A 19 -66.41 24.45 -1.95
CA ALA A 19 -65.50 24.70 -3.07
C ALA A 19 -64.06 24.23 -2.77
N LEU A 20 -63.55 24.52 -1.56
CA LEU A 20 -62.24 24.05 -1.10
C LEU A 20 -62.14 22.51 -0.96
N LEU A 21 -63.24 21.86 -0.57
CA LEU A 21 -63.30 20.40 -0.51
C LEU A 21 -63.28 19.77 -1.91
N VAL A 22 -64.02 20.35 -2.86
CA VAL A 22 -64.07 19.87 -4.25
C VAL A 22 -62.69 19.99 -4.92
N GLU A 23 -61.98 21.11 -4.72
CA GLU A 23 -60.63 21.33 -5.24
C GLU A 23 -59.61 20.31 -4.68
N ARG A 24 -59.78 19.86 -3.44
CA ARG A 24 -58.94 18.80 -2.83
C ARG A 24 -59.29 17.39 -3.29
N ILE A 25 -60.50 17.15 -3.77
CA ILE A 25 -60.98 15.82 -4.19
C ILE A 25 -60.62 15.51 -5.65
N GLU A 26 -60.47 16.53 -6.50
CA GLU A 26 -60.12 16.36 -7.92
C GLU A 26 -58.79 15.61 -8.19
N PRO A 27 -57.66 15.90 -7.52
CA PRO A 27 -56.42 15.12 -7.69
C PRO A 27 -56.53 13.70 -7.12
N VAL A 28 -57.39 13.48 -6.13
CA VAL A 28 -57.64 12.17 -5.52
C VAL A 28 -58.44 11.27 -6.46
N THR A 29 -59.48 11.80 -7.11
CA THR A 29 -60.24 11.07 -8.12
C THR A 29 -59.43 10.78 -9.37
N ARG A 30 -58.53 11.68 -9.79
CA ARG A 30 -57.60 11.44 -10.90
C ARG A 30 -56.62 10.31 -10.61
N SER A 31 -56.06 10.28 -9.40
CA SER A 31 -55.17 9.19 -8.95
C SER A 31 -55.91 7.86 -8.81
N ALA A 32 -57.16 7.87 -8.35
CA ALA A 32 -57.98 6.65 -8.30
C ALA A 32 -58.22 6.07 -9.71
N ARG A 33 -58.44 6.93 -10.70
CA ARG A 33 -58.69 6.53 -12.08
C ARG A 33 -57.46 5.94 -12.77
N SER A 34 -56.28 6.54 -12.57
CA SER A 34 -55.03 6.00 -13.13
C SER A 34 -54.65 4.65 -12.51
N VAL A 35 -54.95 4.43 -11.23
CA VAL A 35 -54.79 3.12 -10.57
C VAL A 35 -55.77 2.09 -11.15
N GLU A 36 -57.00 2.50 -11.46
CA GLU A 36 -57.98 1.63 -12.10
C GLU A 36 -57.61 1.27 -13.54
N GLU A 37 -57.07 2.20 -14.32
CA GLU A 37 -56.53 1.95 -15.66
C GLU A 37 -55.33 1.00 -15.62
N LEU A 38 -54.34 1.25 -14.74
CA LEU A 38 -53.23 0.33 -14.50
C LEU A 38 -53.71 -1.07 -14.09
N LYS A 39 -54.72 -1.16 -13.21
CA LYS A 39 -55.34 -2.43 -12.82
C LYS A 39 -55.93 -3.14 -14.03
N ASN A 40 -56.66 -2.43 -14.89
CA ASN A 40 -57.32 -3.01 -16.06
C ASN A 40 -56.35 -3.41 -17.17
N GLU A 41 -55.22 -2.71 -17.32
CA GLU A 41 -54.19 -3.01 -18.31
C GLU A 41 -53.22 -4.12 -17.85
N LEU A 42 -52.90 -4.16 -16.55
CA LEU A 42 -52.01 -5.16 -15.97
C LEU A 42 -52.73 -6.47 -15.66
N ALA A 43 -53.99 -6.43 -15.22
CA ALA A 43 -54.72 -7.65 -14.80
C ALA A 43 -54.71 -8.77 -15.86
N PRO A 44 -54.93 -8.51 -17.17
CA PRO A 44 -54.89 -9.56 -18.18
C PRO A 44 -53.49 -10.14 -18.39
N ARG A 45 -52.45 -9.29 -18.34
CA ARG A 45 -51.07 -9.69 -18.63
C ARG A 45 -50.37 -10.36 -17.44
N VAL A 46 -50.81 -10.06 -16.21
CA VAL A 46 -50.30 -10.70 -15.00
C VAL A 46 -50.63 -12.19 -15.00
N GLU A 47 -51.83 -12.57 -15.43
CA GLU A 47 -52.23 -13.97 -15.50
C GLU A 47 -51.38 -14.76 -16.51
N GLU A 48 -51.17 -14.19 -17.70
CA GLU A 48 -50.33 -14.79 -18.75
C GLU A 48 -48.87 -14.90 -18.31
N ALA A 49 -48.31 -13.87 -17.68
CA ALA A 49 -46.94 -13.87 -17.17
C ALA A 49 -46.73 -14.92 -16.06
N VAL A 50 -47.70 -15.06 -15.15
CA VAL A 50 -47.66 -16.09 -14.10
C VAL A 50 -47.74 -17.48 -14.70
N ARG A 51 -48.60 -17.70 -15.70
CA ARG A 51 -48.68 -18.98 -16.43
C ARG A 51 -47.38 -19.31 -17.16
N ALA A 52 -46.78 -18.35 -17.84
CA ALA A 52 -45.51 -18.54 -18.54
C ALA A 52 -44.38 -18.89 -17.57
N LEU A 53 -44.30 -18.20 -16.43
CA LEU A 53 -43.34 -18.51 -15.37
C LEU A 53 -43.54 -19.93 -14.83
N ILE A 54 -44.78 -20.38 -14.60
CA ILE A 54 -45.06 -21.74 -14.12
C ILE A 54 -44.61 -22.80 -15.13
N VAL A 55 -44.79 -22.56 -16.42
CA VAL A 55 -44.37 -23.49 -17.49
C VAL A 55 -42.84 -23.51 -17.63
N GLU A 56 -42.19 -22.35 -17.65
CA GLU A 56 -40.73 -22.26 -17.77
C GLU A 56 -40.02 -22.85 -16.53
N LEU A 57 -40.58 -22.63 -15.33
CA LEU A 57 -40.07 -23.16 -14.07
C LEU A 57 -40.34 -24.66 -13.91
N SER A 58 -41.27 -25.24 -14.67
CA SER A 58 -41.51 -26.69 -14.68
C SER A 58 -40.40 -27.49 -15.38
N ASP A 59 -39.57 -26.82 -16.18
CA ASP A 59 -38.37 -27.39 -16.83
C ASP A 59 -37.11 -27.29 -15.93
N VAL A 60 -37.18 -26.53 -14.83
CA VAL A 60 -36.11 -26.40 -13.83
C VAL A 60 -36.36 -27.46 -12.75
N GLU A 61 -35.56 -28.52 -12.76
CA GLU A 61 -35.68 -29.73 -11.92
C GLU A 61 -36.19 -29.45 -10.49
N ALA A 62 -37.39 -29.99 -10.19
CA ALA A 62 -38.03 -30.40 -8.91
C ALA A 62 -37.86 -29.62 -7.58
N ASP A 63 -36.87 -28.76 -7.41
CA ASP A 63 -36.52 -28.10 -6.14
C ASP A 63 -37.00 -26.64 -6.07
N PHE A 64 -37.59 -26.09 -7.13
CA PHE A 64 -38.03 -24.70 -7.17
C PHE A 64 -39.55 -24.59 -6.97
N LEU A 65 -39.96 -24.31 -5.73
CA LEU A 65 -41.37 -24.10 -5.39
C LEU A 65 -41.75 -22.62 -5.57
N LEU A 66 -43.02 -22.37 -5.90
CA LEU A 66 -43.58 -21.00 -5.91
C LEU A 66 -43.38 -20.28 -4.56
N GLU A 67 -43.30 -21.05 -3.48
CA GLU A 67 -43.02 -20.57 -2.13
C GLU A 67 -41.59 -20.02 -1.99
N ASP A 68 -40.61 -20.58 -2.69
CA ASP A 68 -39.24 -20.08 -2.74
C ASP A 68 -39.15 -18.76 -3.48
N MET A 69 -39.94 -18.57 -4.55
CA MET A 69 -40.04 -17.26 -5.22
C MET A 69 -40.62 -16.19 -4.30
N LEU A 70 -41.70 -16.51 -3.58
CA LEU A 70 -42.31 -15.59 -2.61
C LEU A 70 -41.36 -15.29 -1.45
N PHE A 71 -40.59 -16.28 -1.02
CA PHE A 71 -39.55 -16.12 -0.01
C PHE A 71 -38.42 -15.20 -0.50
N LEU A 72 -37.91 -15.40 -1.71
CA LEU A 72 -36.89 -14.55 -2.32
C LEU A 72 -37.40 -13.12 -2.56
N LEU A 73 -38.65 -12.96 -3.00
CA LEU A 73 -39.28 -11.65 -3.16
C LEU A 73 -39.39 -10.92 -1.81
N LYS A 74 -39.89 -11.60 -0.76
CA LYS A 74 -39.92 -11.05 0.60
C LYS A 74 -38.53 -10.73 1.12
N LYS A 75 -37.54 -11.60 0.86
CA LYS A 75 -36.15 -11.39 1.27
C LYS A 75 -35.55 -10.18 0.56
N SER A 76 -35.79 -10.02 -0.73
CA SER A 76 -35.38 -8.85 -1.52
C SER A 76 -36.02 -7.56 -1.00
N LEU A 77 -37.34 -7.55 -0.78
CA LEU A 77 -38.07 -6.41 -0.21
C LEU A 77 -37.56 -6.05 1.20
N ARG A 78 -37.26 -7.04 2.03
CA ARG A 78 -36.67 -6.84 3.36
C ARG A 78 -35.23 -6.34 3.31
N ASN A 79 -34.49 -6.69 2.25
CA ASN A 79 -33.11 -6.25 2.01
C ASN A 79 -32.99 -5.02 1.11
N VAL A 80 -34.08 -4.31 0.81
CA VAL A 80 -34.07 -3.09 -0.01
C VAL A 80 -33.03 -2.09 0.52
N ARG A 81 -32.90 -1.95 1.85
CA ARG A 81 -31.86 -1.06 2.44
C ARG A 81 -30.44 -1.47 2.07
N ASN A 82 -30.14 -2.77 2.01
CA ASN A 82 -28.83 -3.26 1.58
C ASN A 82 -28.62 -3.07 0.07
N LEU A 83 -29.67 -3.25 -0.74
CA LEU A 83 -29.62 -2.98 -2.18
C LEU A 83 -29.39 -1.50 -2.46
N THR A 84 -30.10 -0.61 -1.75
CA THR A 84 -29.88 0.83 -1.80
C THR A 84 -28.46 1.19 -1.38
N PHE A 85 -27.97 0.62 -0.28
CA PHE A 85 -26.58 0.83 0.15
C PHE A 85 -25.57 0.35 -0.88
N MET A 86 -25.79 -0.77 -1.56
CA MET A 86 -24.94 -1.24 -2.66
C MET A 86 -24.95 -0.26 -3.83
N MET A 87 -26.13 0.23 -4.23
CA MET A 87 -26.26 1.20 -5.32
C MET A 87 -25.56 2.52 -4.98
N GLU A 88 -25.72 3.02 -3.75
CA GLU A 88 -25.01 4.19 -3.23
C GLU A 88 -23.49 3.94 -3.16
N SER A 89 -23.08 2.76 -2.72
CA SER A 89 -21.65 2.39 -2.68
C SER A 89 -21.04 2.32 -4.08
N MET A 90 -21.77 1.82 -5.07
CA MET A 90 -21.33 1.82 -6.46
C MET A 90 -21.23 3.25 -7.01
N SER A 91 -22.18 4.13 -6.67
CA SER A 91 -22.08 5.56 -6.99
C SER A 91 -20.83 6.17 -6.37
N ASN A 92 -20.60 5.94 -5.08
CA ASN A 92 -19.43 6.46 -4.37
C ASN A 92 -18.11 5.92 -4.95
N LEU A 93 -18.06 4.67 -5.41
CA LEU A 93 -16.89 4.08 -6.08
C LEU A 93 -16.65 4.70 -7.46
N ILE A 94 -17.71 4.95 -8.23
CA ILE A 94 -17.63 5.64 -9.52
C ILE A 94 -17.15 7.08 -9.30
N ASP A 95 -17.73 7.78 -8.33
CA ASP A 95 -17.34 9.15 -7.96
C ASP A 95 -15.88 9.21 -7.50
N PHE A 96 -15.44 8.24 -6.70
CA PHE A 96 -14.03 8.07 -6.35
C PHE A 96 -13.16 7.81 -7.58
N ALA A 97 -13.54 6.89 -8.46
CA ALA A 97 -12.77 6.57 -9.67
C ALA A 97 -12.65 7.78 -10.60
N VAL A 98 -13.72 8.53 -10.81
CA VAL A 98 -13.75 9.76 -11.61
C VAL A 98 -12.91 10.86 -10.95
N THR A 99 -12.94 10.97 -9.62
CA THR A 99 -12.13 11.95 -8.88
C THR A 99 -10.64 11.57 -8.86
N ALA A 100 -10.34 10.28 -8.79
CA ALA A 100 -8.97 9.77 -8.77
C ALA A 100 -8.35 9.72 -10.18
N GLU A 101 -9.15 9.56 -11.25
CA GLU A 101 -8.64 9.43 -12.62
C GLU A 101 -7.68 10.58 -13.03
N PRO A 102 -7.98 11.87 -12.80
CA PRO A 102 -7.06 12.97 -13.13
C PRO A 102 -5.77 12.92 -12.30
N LEU A 103 -5.88 12.59 -11.01
CA LEU A 103 -4.75 12.47 -10.10
C LEU A 103 -3.85 11.31 -10.52
N LEU A 104 -4.43 10.15 -10.76
CA LEU A 104 -3.74 8.95 -11.25
C LEU A 104 -3.07 9.23 -12.59
N LYS A 105 -3.76 9.83 -13.57
CA LYS A 105 -3.13 10.17 -14.86
C LYS A 105 -1.92 11.08 -14.68
N THR A 106 -1.99 12.06 -13.78
CA THR A 106 -0.87 12.99 -13.54
C THR A 106 0.29 12.32 -12.79
N THR A 107 -0.02 11.59 -11.71
CA THR A 107 0.97 10.93 -10.87
C THR A 107 1.63 9.74 -11.57
N ILE A 108 0.88 8.95 -12.35
CA ILE A 108 1.43 7.83 -13.13
C ILE A 108 2.48 8.33 -14.13
N HIS A 109 2.25 9.46 -14.81
CA HIS A 109 3.25 10.01 -15.72
C HIS A 109 4.55 10.40 -14.98
N GLN A 110 4.44 11.02 -13.80
CA GLN A 110 5.61 11.36 -12.98
C GLN A 110 6.35 10.11 -12.50
N TRP A 111 5.62 9.09 -12.03
CA TRP A 111 6.23 7.83 -11.61
C TRP A 111 6.89 7.09 -12.76
N ILE A 112 6.29 7.05 -13.95
CA ILE A 112 6.91 6.45 -15.13
C ILE A 112 8.24 7.15 -15.45
N GLN A 113 8.27 8.48 -15.37
CA GLN A 113 9.50 9.24 -15.60
C GLN A 113 10.57 8.96 -14.54
N GLU A 114 10.19 8.95 -13.25
CA GLU A 114 11.11 8.62 -12.17
C GLU A 114 11.65 7.18 -12.28
N LEU A 115 10.77 6.22 -12.59
CA LEU A 115 11.15 4.82 -12.79
C LEU A 115 12.06 4.65 -14.02
N ASP A 116 11.79 5.37 -15.11
CA ASP A 116 12.65 5.39 -16.31
C ASP A 116 14.02 6.01 -16.00
N GLU A 117 14.08 7.05 -15.18
CA GLU A 117 15.35 7.63 -14.71
C GLU A 117 16.12 6.65 -13.82
N LEU A 118 15.44 5.95 -12.90
CA LEU A 118 16.04 4.91 -12.08
C LEU A 118 16.58 3.76 -12.94
N ASP A 119 15.86 3.35 -13.98
CA ASP A 119 16.31 2.32 -14.92
C ASP A 119 17.54 2.78 -15.72
N LYS A 120 17.51 3.99 -16.27
CA LYS A 120 18.66 4.60 -16.98
C LYS A 120 19.90 4.75 -16.10
N ARG A 121 19.71 5.04 -14.82
CA ARG A 121 20.79 5.08 -13.82
C ARG A 121 21.26 3.68 -13.40
N GLY A 122 20.62 2.62 -13.90
CA GLY A 122 20.98 1.23 -13.65
C GLY A 122 20.56 0.72 -12.27
N VAL A 123 19.65 1.41 -11.57
CA VAL A 123 19.24 1.05 -10.21
C VAL A 123 18.56 -0.32 -10.18
N PHE A 124 17.69 -0.62 -11.17
CA PHE A 124 17.08 -1.96 -11.26
C PHE A 124 18.08 -3.05 -11.59
N SER A 125 19.09 -2.75 -12.43
CA SER A 125 20.18 -3.68 -12.73
C SER A 125 21.01 -3.98 -11.47
N LEU A 126 21.33 -2.96 -10.69
CA LEU A 126 22.01 -3.11 -9.41
C LEU A 126 21.17 -3.95 -8.44
N LEU A 127 19.89 -3.62 -8.27
CA LEU A 127 18.99 -4.38 -7.40
C LEU A 127 18.90 -5.87 -7.80
N ARG A 128 18.77 -6.19 -9.10
CA ARG A 128 18.79 -7.58 -9.56
C ARG A 128 20.09 -8.28 -9.22
N LYS A 129 21.25 -7.65 -9.51
CA LYS A 129 22.55 -8.24 -9.18
C LYS A 129 22.74 -8.46 -7.68
N GLN A 130 22.22 -7.55 -6.86
CA GLN A 130 22.24 -7.70 -5.41
C GLN A 130 21.35 -8.86 -4.96
N LEU A 131 20.16 -9.02 -5.55
CA LEU A 131 19.29 -10.18 -5.26
C LEU A 131 19.94 -11.49 -5.72
N GLU A 132 20.53 -11.54 -6.91
CA GLU A 132 21.27 -12.72 -7.39
C GLU A 132 22.45 -13.07 -6.47
N LEU A 133 23.14 -12.06 -5.92
CA LEU A 133 24.19 -12.28 -4.93
C LEU A 133 23.62 -12.88 -3.63
N LEU A 134 22.48 -12.36 -3.15
CA LEU A 134 21.82 -12.89 -1.96
C LEU A 134 21.30 -14.32 -2.18
N GLU A 135 20.77 -14.62 -3.36
CA GLU A 135 20.36 -15.98 -3.74
C GLU A 135 21.55 -16.94 -3.73
N ARG A 136 22.69 -16.56 -4.34
CA ARG A 136 23.91 -17.37 -4.29
C ARG A 136 24.42 -17.58 -2.88
N ILE A 137 24.39 -16.53 -2.04
CA ILE A 137 24.77 -16.65 -0.64
C ILE A 137 23.84 -17.63 0.08
N ALA A 138 22.53 -17.56 -0.16
CA ALA A 138 21.57 -18.50 0.45
C ALA A 138 21.69 -19.94 -0.09
N ASP A 139 22.16 -20.12 -1.33
CA ASP A 139 22.40 -21.44 -1.93
C ASP A 139 23.72 -22.07 -1.47
N GLU A 140 24.78 -21.28 -1.25
CA GLU A 140 26.10 -21.75 -0.85
C GLU A 140 26.29 -21.87 0.67
N PHE A 141 25.61 -21.03 1.46
CA PHE A 141 25.77 -20.95 2.90
C PHE A 141 24.47 -21.32 3.61
N ASP A 142 24.58 -22.21 4.59
CA ASP A 142 23.45 -22.57 5.43
C ASP A 142 23.17 -21.51 6.53
N GLU A 143 22.15 -21.74 7.34
CA GLU A 143 21.75 -20.80 8.40
C GLU A 143 22.84 -20.62 9.46
N ASP A 144 23.65 -21.65 9.74
CA ASP A 144 24.74 -21.59 10.71
C ASP A 144 25.92 -20.78 10.14
N ASP A 145 26.23 -20.95 8.86
CA ASP A 145 27.24 -20.16 8.14
C ASP A 145 26.86 -18.68 8.07
N LEU A 146 25.59 -18.37 7.78
CA LEU A 146 25.09 -16.98 7.75
C LEU A 146 25.18 -16.31 9.12
N ASN A 147 24.89 -17.05 10.20
CA ASN A 147 25.03 -16.55 11.57
C ASN A 147 26.50 -16.28 11.92
N ALA A 148 27.41 -17.20 11.59
CA ALA A 148 28.84 -17.00 11.78
C ALA A 148 29.39 -15.81 10.96
N MET A 149 28.86 -15.61 9.76
CA MET A 149 29.21 -14.47 8.90
C MET A 149 28.71 -13.14 9.50
N ASN A 150 27.51 -13.11 10.08
CA ASN A 150 26.98 -11.94 10.77
C ASN A 150 27.83 -11.56 12.00
N ASP A 151 28.22 -12.53 12.82
CA ASP A 151 29.13 -12.31 13.96
C ASP A 151 30.49 -11.80 13.50
N SER A 152 31.01 -12.35 12.41
CA SER A 152 32.26 -11.91 11.78
C SER A 152 32.14 -10.47 11.25
N LEU A 153 31.02 -10.10 10.63
CA LEU A 153 30.76 -8.74 10.16
C LEU A 153 30.68 -7.74 11.32
N VAL A 154 30.04 -8.11 12.43
CA VAL A 154 30.02 -7.29 13.65
C VAL A 154 31.43 -7.10 14.21
N GLY A 155 32.25 -8.17 14.22
CA GLY A 155 33.66 -8.09 14.58
C GLY A 155 34.45 -7.14 13.69
N LEU A 156 34.29 -7.25 12.36
CA LEU A 156 34.93 -6.38 11.38
C LEU A 156 34.48 -4.92 11.50
N LEU A 157 33.21 -4.65 11.76
CA LEU A 157 32.71 -3.29 12.05
C LEU A 157 33.27 -2.74 13.36
N GLY A 158 33.45 -3.59 14.37
CA GLY A 158 34.16 -3.25 15.60
C GLY A 158 35.61 -2.86 15.34
N LEU A 159 36.32 -3.60 14.48
CA LEU A 159 37.66 -3.25 14.03
C LEU A 159 37.65 -1.94 13.24
N ALA A 160 36.72 -1.74 12.31
CA ALA A 160 36.60 -0.50 11.54
C ALA A 160 36.39 0.72 12.44
N ARG A 161 35.64 0.56 13.55
CA ARG A 161 35.48 1.60 14.57
C ARG A 161 36.79 1.90 15.31
N GLY A 162 37.58 0.87 15.62
CA GLY A 162 38.92 1.03 16.21
C GLY A 162 39.93 1.66 15.24
N LEU A 163 39.82 1.34 13.95
CA LEU A 163 40.62 1.94 12.88
C LEU A 163 40.18 3.36 12.53
N GLY A 164 38.98 3.78 12.94
CA GLY A 164 38.50 5.16 12.84
C GLY A 164 39.19 6.14 13.79
N ASP A 165 40.02 5.65 14.73
CA ASP A 165 40.86 6.51 15.57
C ASP A 165 41.93 7.21 14.71
N LYS A 166 42.08 8.53 14.89
CA LYS A 166 43.04 9.35 14.12
C LYS A 166 44.47 8.82 14.21
N ASN A 167 44.86 8.20 15.32
CA ASN A 167 46.18 7.62 15.50
C ASN A 167 46.33 6.30 14.72
N ALA A 168 45.29 5.47 14.66
CA ALA A 168 45.30 4.23 13.89
C ALA A 168 45.37 4.51 12.38
N VAL A 169 44.57 5.47 11.88
CA VAL A 169 44.65 5.94 10.50
C VAL A 169 46.04 6.47 10.17
N ALA A 170 46.64 7.30 11.03
CA ALA A 170 47.96 7.87 10.79
C ALA A 170 49.08 6.81 10.72
N VAL A 171 48.99 5.72 11.49
CA VAL A 171 49.94 4.59 11.39
C VAL A 171 49.73 3.82 10.09
N LEU A 172 48.48 3.54 9.71
CA LEU A 172 48.14 2.84 8.48
C LEU A 172 48.57 3.61 7.23
N GLU A 173 48.34 4.93 7.17
CA GLU A 173 48.78 5.78 6.06
C GLU A 173 50.31 5.77 5.90
N ARG A 174 51.05 5.80 7.03
CA ARG A 174 52.52 5.73 7.02
C ARG A 174 53.04 4.40 6.52
N LEU A 175 52.36 3.30 6.87
CA LEU A 175 52.71 1.95 6.40
C LEU A 175 52.32 1.76 4.92
N ALA A 176 51.14 2.21 4.50
CA ALA A 176 50.67 2.15 3.12
C ALA A 176 51.55 2.99 2.17
N ALA A 177 52.17 4.06 2.66
CA ALA A 177 53.12 4.86 1.92
C ALA A 177 54.55 4.27 1.88
N ALA A 178 54.86 3.23 2.66
CA ALA A 178 56.19 2.64 2.74
C ALA A 178 56.64 1.92 1.45
N PRO A 179 55.78 1.12 0.77
CA PRO A 179 56.12 0.50 -0.52
C PRO A 179 56.43 1.51 -1.63
N ALA A 180 55.86 2.71 -1.58
CA ALA A 180 56.18 3.77 -2.56
C ALA A 180 57.60 4.36 -2.36
N LYS A 181 58.23 4.09 -1.20
CA LYS A 181 59.54 4.62 -0.80
C LYS A 181 60.61 3.54 -0.67
N VAL A 182 60.22 2.27 -0.79
CA VAL A 182 61.09 1.11 -0.65
C VAL A 182 60.81 0.20 -1.83
N ASP A 183 61.83 -0.04 -2.64
CA ASP A 183 61.77 -1.06 -3.67
C ASP A 183 61.83 -2.44 -3.00
N LEU A 184 60.67 -3.07 -2.86
CA LEU A 184 60.49 -4.33 -2.13
C LEU A 184 61.15 -5.51 -2.86
N ASP A 185 61.38 -5.39 -4.16
CA ASP A 185 61.99 -6.44 -4.99
C ASP A 185 63.52 -6.45 -4.91
N THR A 186 64.14 -5.38 -4.40
CA THR A 186 65.60 -5.23 -4.30
C THR A 186 66.12 -5.13 -2.86
N VAL A 187 65.29 -5.48 -1.87
CA VAL A 187 65.67 -5.44 -0.45
C VAL A 187 66.79 -6.44 -0.17
N GLN A 188 68.00 -5.93 0.11
CA GLN A 188 69.12 -6.77 0.51
C GLN A 188 69.02 -7.16 2.00
N PRO A 189 69.34 -8.42 2.35
CA PRO A 189 69.35 -8.87 3.74
C PRO A 189 70.38 -8.08 4.55
N VAL A 190 69.96 -7.60 5.72
CA VAL A 190 70.82 -6.81 6.60
C VAL A 190 71.73 -7.74 7.39
N GLY A 191 73.02 -7.79 7.04
CA GLY A 191 74.02 -8.60 7.77
C GLY A 191 74.35 -8.03 9.15
N LEU A 192 75.12 -8.77 9.97
CA LEU A 192 75.48 -8.39 11.36
C LEU A 192 76.05 -6.97 11.48
N ARG A 193 76.88 -6.54 10.53
CA ARG A 193 77.42 -5.16 10.47
C ARG A 193 76.35 -4.13 10.08
N GLY A 194 75.43 -4.51 9.18
CA GLY A 194 74.29 -3.70 8.78
C GLY A 194 73.32 -3.47 9.94
N MET A 195 73.10 -4.48 10.78
CA MET A 195 72.26 -4.36 11.98
C MET A 195 72.83 -3.36 12.98
N VAL A 196 74.14 -3.37 13.21
CA VAL A 196 74.80 -2.37 14.08
C VAL A 196 74.72 -0.97 13.49
N ARG A 197 74.81 -0.84 12.16
CA ARG A 197 74.65 0.45 11.47
C ARG A 197 73.22 0.95 11.53
N ALA A 198 72.24 0.09 11.30
CA ALA A 198 70.81 0.39 11.39
C ALA A 198 70.42 0.79 12.83
N ALA A 199 70.99 0.14 13.84
CA ALA A 199 70.78 0.50 15.24
C ALA A 199 71.37 1.89 15.62
N ARG A 200 72.20 2.49 14.78
CA ARG A 200 72.69 3.87 14.93
C ARG A 200 71.89 4.89 14.12
N ASP A 201 71.04 4.44 13.21
CA ASP A 201 70.20 5.30 12.38
C ASP A 201 69.06 5.91 13.22
N PRO A 202 68.85 7.24 13.18
CA PRO A 202 67.83 7.91 13.98
C PRO A 202 66.40 7.53 13.58
N ASP A 203 66.13 7.24 12.31
CA ASP A 203 64.79 6.88 11.84
C ASP A 203 64.45 5.42 12.18
N MET A 204 65.45 4.52 12.11
CA MET A 204 65.31 3.15 12.61
C MET A 204 65.03 3.12 14.12
N ARG A 205 65.74 3.93 14.91
CA ARG A 205 65.51 4.05 16.36
C ARG A 205 64.10 4.55 16.68
N ARG A 206 63.60 5.54 15.93
CA ARG A 206 62.23 6.04 16.06
C ARG A 206 61.21 4.96 15.73
N GLY A 207 61.40 4.24 14.61
CA GLY A 207 60.52 3.13 14.22
C GLY A 207 60.47 2.01 15.26
N MET A 208 61.64 1.58 15.76
CA MET A 208 61.73 0.60 16.84
C MET A 208 61.07 1.09 18.14
N GLY A 209 61.22 2.37 18.50
CA GLY A 209 60.57 2.96 19.66
C GLY A 209 59.03 2.92 19.56
N VAL A 210 58.49 3.30 18.39
CA VAL A 210 57.04 3.20 18.12
C VAL A 210 56.57 1.75 18.22
N MET A 211 57.31 0.80 17.63
CA MET A 211 56.96 -0.62 17.68
C MET A 211 56.96 -1.15 19.13
N LEU A 212 57.93 -0.78 19.94
CA LEU A 212 58.02 -1.20 21.35
C LEU A 212 56.87 -0.63 22.19
N GLU A 213 56.51 0.63 21.99
CA GLU A 213 55.36 1.25 22.67
C GLU A 213 54.02 0.60 22.24
N LEU A 214 53.86 0.28 20.96
CA LEU A 214 52.69 -0.47 20.47
C LEU A 214 52.62 -1.87 21.07
N LEU A 215 53.73 -2.61 21.11
CA LEU A 215 53.81 -3.93 21.73
C LEU A 215 53.50 -3.88 23.23
N LYS A 216 53.99 -2.85 23.92
CA LYS A 216 53.69 -2.61 25.33
C LYS A 216 52.21 -2.30 25.55
N ALA A 217 51.60 -1.48 24.70
CA ALA A 217 50.17 -1.14 24.77
C ALA A 217 49.27 -2.35 24.51
N VAL A 218 49.63 -3.21 23.55
CA VAL A 218 48.92 -4.47 23.29
C VAL A 218 49.04 -5.42 24.50
N GLY A 219 50.24 -5.54 25.08
CA GLY A 219 50.48 -6.37 26.26
C GLY A 219 49.76 -5.86 27.53
N SER A 220 49.54 -4.54 27.67
CA SER A 220 48.80 -3.97 28.80
C SER A 220 47.28 -4.03 28.63
N ASN A 221 46.77 -4.10 27.40
CA ASN A 221 45.33 -4.21 27.11
C ASN A 221 44.82 -5.67 27.11
N GLY A 222 45.71 -6.65 27.30
CA GLY A 222 45.39 -8.08 27.34
C GLY A 222 45.07 -8.65 28.74
N GLN A 223 44.64 -7.81 29.69
CA GLN A 223 44.12 -8.22 31.02
C GLN A 223 42.66 -7.81 31.18
#